data_AF-A0A5B0KZC1-F1
#
_entry.id   AF-A0A5B0KZC1-F1
#
_cell.length_a   1.000
_cell.length_b   1.000
_cell.length_c   1.000
_cell.angle_alpha   90.00
_cell.angle_beta   90.00
_cell.angle_gamma   90.00
#
_symmetry.space_group_name_H-M   'P 1'
#
loop_
_entity.id
_entity.type
_entity.pdbx_description
1 polymer ?
#
loop_
_entity_poly.entity_id
_entity_poly.type
_entity_poly.pdbx_seq_one_letter_code
_entity_poly.pdbx_strand_id
1 'polypeptide(L)'
;MADRQEIIDAFFWSHGPCCAGCDWWGSINSSVGECTKSAPVPSGDRIAMLGMERASIDIGAGHIMTPREHRCGDFRDTFDWSTLPVSYLKRIGAPVKRQAAREAQGEGA
;
A
#
# COMPACT_ATOMS: atom_id res chain seq x y z
N MET A 1 5.87 -16.24 9.28
CA MET A 1 6.14 -15.40 8.09
C MET A 1 5.07 -14.33 8.07
N ALA A 2 5.43 -13.06 7.94
CA ALA A 2 4.44 -11.99 7.84
C ALA A 2 3.68 -12.13 6.52
N ASP A 3 2.38 -11.84 6.54
CA ASP A 3 1.59 -11.76 5.31
C ASP A 3 2.16 -10.66 4.40
N ARG A 4 1.96 -10.82 3.09
CA ARG A 4 2.45 -9.88 2.09
C ARG A 4 1.91 -8.46 2.31
N GLN A 5 0.65 -8.34 2.73
CA GLN A 5 0.05 -7.04 3.05
C GLN A 5 0.73 -6.41 4.27
N GLU A 6 1.02 -7.21 5.31
CA GLU A 6 1.70 -6.73 6.52
C GLU A 6 3.08 -6.12 6.22
N ILE A 7 3.82 -6.69 5.26
CA ILE A 7 5.11 -6.14 4.80
C ILE A 7 4.95 -4.79 4.12
N ILE A 8 3.92 -4.63 3.29
CA ILE A 8 3.63 -3.41 2.54
C ILE A 8 3.19 -2.30 3.50
N ASP A 9 2.29 -2.63 4.43
CA ASP A 9 1.79 -1.69 5.43
C ASP A 9 2.92 -1.21 6.36
N ALA A 10 3.78 -2.13 6.81
CA ALA A 10 4.95 -1.77 7.61
C ALA A 10 5.94 -0.86 6.84
N PHE A 11 6.07 -1.09 5.54
CA PHE A 11 6.87 -0.23 4.68
C PHE A 11 6.28 1.19 4.59
N PHE A 12 4.96 1.32 4.39
CA PHE A 12 4.29 2.61 4.36
C PHE A 12 4.52 3.41 5.65
N TRP A 13 4.29 2.79 6.82
CA TRP A 13 4.46 3.48 8.11
C TRP A 13 5.91 3.85 8.44
N SER A 14 6.90 3.21 7.81
CA SER A 14 8.32 3.55 7.97
C SER A 14 8.84 4.59 6.98
N HIS A 15 8.23 4.73 5.79
CA HIS A 15 8.72 5.59 4.70
C HIS A 15 7.84 6.83 4.43
N GLY A 16 6.61 6.82 4.95
CA GLY A 16 5.61 7.86 4.73
C GLY A 16 4.85 7.71 3.41
N PRO A 17 4.13 8.76 2.97
CA PRO A 17 3.27 8.72 1.79
C PRO A 17 4.02 8.28 0.53
N CYS A 18 3.66 7.09 0.05
CA CYS A 18 4.18 6.46 -1.17
C CYS A 18 3.13 5.50 -1.73
N CYS A 19 3.34 5.02 -2.95
CA CYS A 19 2.43 4.11 -3.63
C CYS A 19 2.07 2.87 -2.80
N ALA A 20 2.98 2.35 -1.98
CA ALA A 20 2.71 1.21 -1.09
C ALA A 20 1.51 1.42 -0.15
N GLY A 21 1.19 2.66 0.23
CA GLY A 21 0.04 3.00 1.08
C GLY A 21 -1.09 3.72 0.35
N CYS A 22 -1.12 3.68 -0.97
CA CYS A 22 -2.14 4.38 -1.77
C CYS A 22 -3.30 3.45 -2.14
N ASP A 23 -4.54 3.95 -2.03
CA ASP A 23 -5.76 3.18 -2.31
C ASP A 23 -5.84 2.62 -3.75
N TRP A 24 -5.19 3.29 -4.70
CA TRP A 24 -5.21 2.88 -6.11
C TRP A 24 -4.07 1.93 -6.47
N TRP A 25 -3.16 1.65 -5.54
CA TRP A 25 -1.98 0.84 -5.81
C TRP A 25 -2.23 -0.62 -5.43
N GLY A 26 -2.36 -1.46 -6.47
CA GLY A 26 -2.47 -2.90 -6.32
C GLY A 26 -1.08 -3.52 -6.28
N SER A 27 -0.70 -4.17 -5.19
CA SER A 27 0.58 -4.84 -5.12
C SER A 27 0.64 -6.00 -6.13
N ILE A 28 1.78 -6.20 -6.80
CA ILE A 28 2.08 -7.40 -7.62
C ILE A 28 3.05 -8.33 -6.88
N ASN A 29 4.07 -7.77 -6.24
CA ASN A 29 4.97 -8.46 -5.32
C ASN A 29 5.34 -7.53 -4.15
N SER A 30 6.41 -7.82 -3.41
CA SER A 30 6.83 -7.02 -2.25
C SER A 30 7.51 -5.69 -2.58
N SER A 31 7.91 -5.46 -3.84
CA SER A 31 8.65 -4.27 -4.28
C SER A 31 7.95 -3.50 -5.40
N VAL A 32 7.02 -4.13 -6.12
CA VAL A 32 6.35 -3.59 -7.31
C VAL A 32 4.85 -3.80 -7.22
N GLY A 33 4.10 -2.84 -7.74
CA GLY A 33 2.66 -2.89 -7.90
C GLY A 33 2.20 -2.01 -9.05
N GLU A 34 0.90 -1.98 -9.29
CA GLU A 34 0.28 -1.27 -10.40
C GLU A 34 -0.70 -0.19 -9.93
N CYS A 35 -0.72 0.93 -10.62
CA CYS A 35 -1.57 2.07 -10.31
C CYS A 35 -2.88 2.01 -11.12
N THR A 36 -3.96 1.59 -10.46
CA THR A 36 -5.31 1.46 -11.06
C THR A 36 -5.99 2.80 -11.36
N LYS A 37 -5.47 3.91 -10.82
CA LYS A 37 -5.95 5.26 -11.16
C LYS A 37 -5.60 5.65 -12.61
N SER A 38 -4.46 5.16 -13.10
CA SER A 38 -4.03 5.40 -14.49
C SER A 38 -4.81 4.53 -15.45
N ALA A 39 -5.13 5.03 -16.65
CA ALA A 39 -5.71 4.18 -17.70
C ALA A 39 -4.69 3.11 -18.13
N PRO A 40 -5.15 1.93 -18.59
CA PRO A 40 -4.26 0.94 -19.16
C PRO A 40 -3.45 1.49 -20.34
N VAL A 41 -2.18 1.10 -20.40
CA VAL A 41 -1.24 1.46 -21.45
C VAL A 41 -0.68 0.21 -22.14
N PRO A 42 -0.05 0.35 -23.32
CA PRO A 42 0.69 -0.73 -23.96
C PRO A 42 1.80 -1.29 -23.06
N SER A 43 2.16 -2.56 -23.29
CA SER A 43 3.10 -3.35 -22.47
C SER A 43 4.41 -2.63 -22.12
N GLY A 44 5.05 -1.96 -23.09
CA GLY A 44 6.31 -1.24 -22.87
C GLY A 44 6.19 -0.06 -21.90
N ASP A 45 5.09 0.68 -21.97
CA ASP A 45 4.88 1.87 -21.12
C ASP A 45 4.61 1.48 -19.66
N ARG A 46 4.08 0.27 -19.42
CA ARG A 46 3.80 -0.21 -18.05
C ARG A 46 5.04 -0.27 -17.18
N ILE A 47 6.18 -0.67 -17.76
CA ILE A 47 7.42 -0.95 -17.01
C ILE A 47 8.42 0.20 -17.04
N ALA A 48 8.16 1.26 -17.82
CA ALA A 48 9.06 2.39 -17.94
C ALA A 48 9.37 3.04 -16.57
N MET A 49 8.36 3.14 -15.69
CA MET A 49 8.50 3.67 -14.34
C MET A 49 9.28 2.75 -13.38
N LEU A 50 9.54 1.49 -13.77
CA LEU A 50 10.46 0.59 -13.09
C LEU A 50 11.91 0.76 -13.56
N GLY A 51 12.17 1.66 -14.51
CA GLY A 51 13.48 1.83 -15.14
C GLY A 51 13.80 0.75 -16.17
N MET A 52 12.79 0.02 -16.66
CA MET A 52 12.97 -1.02 -17.67
C MET A 52 12.59 -0.50 -19.06
N GLU A 53 13.43 -0.77 -20.05
CA GLU A 53 13.14 -0.42 -21.45
C GLU A 53 12.41 -1.55 -22.20
N ARG A 54 12.61 -2.80 -21.77
CA ARG A 54 12.05 -4.00 -22.38
C ARG A 54 12.01 -5.17 -21.42
N ALA A 55 11.12 -6.11 -21.69
CA ALA A 55 11.06 -7.42 -21.02
C ALA A 55 11.14 -8.54 -22.06
N SER A 56 11.77 -9.65 -21.70
CA SER A 56 11.85 -10.84 -22.56
C SER A 56 10.53 -11.63 -22.63
N ILE A 57 9.64 -11.40 -21.67
CA ILE A 57 8.28 -11.95 -21.61
C ILE A 57 7.30 -10.86 -22.02
N ASP A 58 6.21 -11.26 -22.69
CA ASP A 58 5.10 -10.34 -22.91
C ASP A 58 4.37 -10.08 -21.59
N ILE A 59 4.36 -8.81 -21.17
CA ILE A 59 3.68 -8.34 -19.97
C ILE A 59 2.20 -8.03 -20.25
N GLY A 60 1.85 -7.84 -21.53
CA GLY A 60 0.53 -7.43 -21.97
C GLY A 60 0.20 -5.98 -21.60
N ALA A 61 -0.86 -5.44 -22.21
CA ALA A 61 -1.41 -4.14 -21.85
C ALA A 61 -2.02 -4.16 -20.42
N GLY A 62 -2.06 -3.01 -19.75
CA GLY A 62 -2.53 -2.91 -18.37
C GLY A 62 -2.08 -1.63 -17.69
N HIS A 63 -2.24 -1.55 -16.38
CA HIS A 63 -1.90 -0.36 -15.60
C HIS A 63 -0.38 -0.15 -15.46
N ILE A 64 0.02 1.12 -15.24
CA ILE A 64 1.41 1.51 -15.00
C ILE A 64 1.94 0.82 -13.74
N MET A 65 3.09 0.17 -13.85
CA MET A 65 3.79 -0.44 -12.72
C MET A 65 4.75 0.56 -12.08
N THR A 66 4.81 0.58 -10.77
CA THR A 66 5.69 1.49 -10.01
C THR A 66 6.40 0.73 -8.89
N PRO A 67 7.61 1.16 -8.50
CA PRO A 67 8.21 0.73 -7.24
C PRO A 67 7.31 1.12 -6.07
N ARG A 68 7.27 0.32 -5.00
CA ARG A 68 6.45 0.60 -3.82
C ARG A 68 6.76 1.97 -3.19
N GLU A 69 8.01 2.41 -3.25
CA GLU A 69 8.50 3.69 -2.74
C GLU A 69 8.18 4.89 -3.63
N HIS A 70 7.58 4.67 -4.80
CA HIS A 70 7.24 5.75 -5.71
C HIS A 70 6.30 6.75 -5.03
N ARG A 71 6.66 8.03 -5.08
CA ARG A 71 5.84 9.13 -4.57
C ARG A 71 5.06 9.74 -5.71
N CYS A 72 3.80 9.34 -5.85
CA CYS A 72 2.91 9.95 -6.83
C CYS A 72 2.29 11.25 -6.26
N GLY A 73 2.16 12.28 -7.09
CA GLY A 73 1.50 13.53 -6.71
C GLY A 73 0.00 13.38 -6.44
N ASP A 74 -0.57 12.26 -6.90
CA ASP A 74 -1.96 11.93 -6.71
C ASP A 74 -2.27 11.27 -5.38
N PHE A 75 -1.26 10.82 -4.62
CA PHE A 75 -1.39 9.92 -3.46
C PHE A 75 -2.66 10.16 -2.64
N ARG A 76 -3.36 9.06 -2.37
CA ARG A 76 -4.57 9.06 -1.55
C ARG A 76 -4.59 7.81 -0.67
N ASP A 77 -4.60 8.05 0.63
CA ASP A 77 -4.87 7.08 1.70
C ASP A 77 -6.21 7.45 2.32
N THR A 78 -7.29 6.83 1.82
CA THR A 78 -8.62 6.93 2.45
C THR A 78 -8.96 5.72 3.31
N PHE A 79 -8.02 4.79 3.46
CA PHE A 79 -8.22 3.63 4.30
C PHE A 79 -8.27 4.04 5.78
N ASP A 80 -9.35 3.65 6.46
CA ASP A 80 -9.45 3.88 7.91
C ASP A 80 -8.65 2.81 8.67
N TRP A 81 -7.37 3.11 8.94
CA TRP A 81 -6.46 2.27 9.72
C TRP A 81 -6.99 1.92 11.13
N SER A 82 -7.92 2.71 11.68
CA SER A 82 -8.50 2.43 13.00
C SER A 82 -9.43 1.21 13.02
N THR A 83 -9.84 0.73 11.85
CA THR A 83 -10.64 -0.49 11.70
C THR A 83 -9.82 -1.77 11.92
N LEU A 84 -8.49 -1.69 11.84
CA LEU A 84 -7.61 -2.84 11.99
C LEU A 84 -7.36 -3.16 13.48
N PRO A 85 -7.15 -4.44 13.85
CA PRO A 85 -6.84 -4.82 15.22
C PRO A 85 -5.60 -4.11 15.76
N VAL A 86 -5.64 -3.70 17.03
CA VAL A 86 -4.49 -3.05 17.71
C VAL A 86 -3.21 -3.90 17.62
N SER A 87 -3.34 -5.22 17.68
CA SER A 87 -2.21 -6.14 17.53
C SER A 87 -1.59 -6.09 16.15
N TYR A 88 -2.37 -5.84 15.09
CA TYR A 88 -1.90 -5.65 13.72
C TYR A 88 -1.17 -4.32 13.58
N LEU A 89 -1.80 -3.22 14.03
CA LEU A 89 -1.23 -1.87 13.99
C LEU A 89 0.15 -1.80 14.67
N LYS A 90 0.32 -2.49 15.80
CA LYS A 90 1.62 -2.60 16.49
C LYS A 90 2.68 -3.31 15.66
N ARG A 91 2.33 -4.36 14.91
CA ARG A 91 3.30 -5.12 14.09
C ARG A 91 3.80 -4.30 12.90
N ILE A 92 2.92 -3.51 12.29
CA ILE A 92 3.28 -2.66 11.14
C ILE A 92 3.87 -1.29 11.55
N GLY A 93 4.00 -1.01 12.85
CA GLY A 93 4.54 0.26 13.34
C GLY A 93 3.61 1.47 13.18
N ALA A 94 2.32 1.23 12.93
CA ALA A 94 1.31 2.27 12.86
C ALA A 94 1.06 2.90 14.25
N PRO A 95 0.75 4.21 14.33
CA PRO A 95 0.37 4.85 15.58
C PRO A 95 -0.94 4.25 16.10
N VAL A 96 -0.86 3.59 17.25
CA VAL A 96 -2.04 3.14 17.96
C VAL A 96 -2.65 4.36 18.64
N LYS A 97 -3.71 4.93 18.07
CA LYS A 97 -4.56 5.86 18.82
C LYS A 97 -5.13 5.06 19.98
N ARG A 98 -4.70 5.36 21.22
CA ARG A 98 -5.35 4.83 22.43
C ARG A 98 -6.82 5.18 22.30
N GLN A 99 -7.70 4.19 22.16
CA GLN A 99 -9.14 4.40 22.34
C GLN A 99 -9.38 4.70 23.82
N ALA A 100 -9.06 5.91 24.25
CA ALA A 100 -9.50 6.47 25.51
C ALA A 100 -11.00 6.78 25.38
N ALA A 101 -11.88 5.76 25.40
CA ALA A 101 -13.33 5.96 25.58
C ALA A 101 -14.19 4.69 25.74
N ARG A 102 -13.76 3.47 25.39
CA ARG A 102 -14.67 2.30 25.36
C ARG A 102 -14.54 1.29 26.51
N GLU A 103 -13.54 1.42 27.39
CA GLU A 103 -13.41 0.58 28.59
C GLU A 103 -13.99 1.22 29.87
N ALA A 104 -14.49 2.46 29.80
CA ALA A 104 -15.10 3.16 30.96
C ALA A 104 -16.62 2.91 31.11
N GLN A 105 -17.24 2.04 30.30
CA GLN A 105 -18.70 1.78 30.33
C GLN A 105 -19.05 0.28 30.43
N GLY A 106 -18.13 -0.55 30.90
CA GLY A 106 -18.33 -2.01 31.03
C GLY A 106 -18.08 -2.56 32.43
N GLU A 107 -18.04 -1.72 33.47
CA GLU A 107 -17.92 -2.14 34.87
C GLU A 107 -18.87 -1.27 35.71
N GLY A 108 -20.03 -1.83 36.07
CA GLY A 108 -20.96 -1.16 36.98
C GLY A 108 -22.40 -1.67 36.89
N ALA A 109 -22.74 -2.54 37.86
CA ALA A 109 -24.06 -3.07 38.26
C ALA A 109 -24.50 -4.40 37.64
#